data_AF-A0AAW6SAQ5-F1
#
_entry.id   AF-A0AAW6SAQ5-F1
#
_cell.length_a   1.000
_cell.length_b   1.000
_cell.length_c   1.000
_cell.angle_alpha   90.00
_cell.angle_beta   90.00
_cell.angle_gamma   90.00
#
_symmetry.space_group_name_H-M   'P 1'
#
loop_
_entity.id
_entity.type
_entity.pdbx_description
1 polymer ?
#
loop_
_entity_poly.entity_id
_entity_poly.type
_entity_poly.pdbx_seq_one_letter_code
_entity_poly.pdbx_strand_id
1 'polypeptide(L)'
;KNLETGVIRQWGFVDVGDNAYITVNLPVAFPSSFLSLSVTPRVPGAVSGTDVVSAFGQIQTNSTFGVGVSANFTPGWSGVYFEAIGV
;
A
#
# COMPACT_ATOMS: atom_id res chain seq x y z
N LYS A 1 -10.05 11.40 11.04
CA LYS A 1 -9.51 12.77 10.82
C LYS A 1 -9.36 13.44 12.17
N ASN A 2 -8.18 13.96 12.50
CA ASN A 2 -8.01 14.84 13.66
C ASN A 2 -8.36 16.26 13.20
N LEU A 3 -9.39 16.86 13.80
CA LEU A 3 -9.89 18.18 13.40
C LEU A 3 -9.06 19.34 13.97
N GLU A 4 -8.25 19.08 15.00
CA GLU A 4 -7.39 20.09 15.63
C GLU A 4 -6.08 20.26 14.84
N THR A 5 -5.54 19.17 14.30
CA THR A 5 -4.27 19.18 13.54
C THR A 5 -4.44 19.11 12.03
N GLY A 6 -5.65 18.81 11.55
CA GLY A 6 -5.92 18.56 10.13
C GLY A 6 -5.44 17.20 9.63
N VAL A 7 -4.75 16.40 10.46
CA VAL A 7 -4.20 15.10 10.05
C VAL A 7 -5.30 14.12 9.67
N ILE A 8 -5.15 13.55 8.47
CA ILE A 8 -5.99 12.50 7.92
C ILE A 8 -5.16 11.22 7.88
N ARG A 9 -5.75 10.13 8.37
CA ARG A 9 -5.24 8.76 8.19
C ARG A 9 -6.23 7.99 7.34
N GLN A 10 -5.73 7.29 6.34
CA GLN A 10 -6.48 6.40 5.47
C GLN A 10 -5.78 5.04 5.46
N TRP A 11 -6.53 3.96 5.38
CA TRP A 11 -5.98 2.61 5.32
C TRP A 11 -6.88 1.73 4.46
N GLY A 12 -6.33 0.61 4.00
CA GLY A 12 -7.09 -0.33 3.21
C GLY A 12 -6.25 -1.50 2.75
N PHE A 13 -6.87 -2.32 1.91
CA PHE A 13 -6.23 -3.39 1.18
C PHE A 13 -6.35 -3.12 -0.31
N VAL A 14 -5.32 -3.47 -1.06
CA VAL A 14 -5.35 -3.43 -2.52
C VAL A 14 -4.72 -4.72 -3.07
N ASP A 15 -5.42 -5.34 -4.01
CA ASP A 15 -4.89 -6.44 -4.79
C ASP A 15 -3.96 -5.88 -5.87
N VAL A 16 -2.76 -6.44 -5.99
CA VAL A 16 -1.70 -5.95 -6.89
C VAL A 16 -1.36 -6.98 -7.95
N GLY A 17 -1.46 -8.28 -7.61
CA GLY A 17 -0.84 -9.35 -8.37
C GLY A 17 0.63 -9.53 -8.02
N ASP A 18 1.20 -10.68 -8.41
CA ASP A 18 2.60 -10.99 -8.18
C ASP A 18 3.46 -10.40 -9.29
N ASN A 19 4.64 -9.89 -8.93
CA ASN A 19 5.59 -9.24 -9.83
C ASN A 19 4.94 -8.14 -10.68
N ALA A 20 4.00 -7.41 -10.06
CA ALA A 20 3.21 -6.36 -10.69
C ALA A 20 3.39 -5.03 -9.95
N TYR A 21 3.06 -3.93 -10.64
CA TYR A 21 3.02 -2.58 -10.09
C TYR A 21 1.76 -1.87 -10.59
N ILE A 22 1.00 -1.28 -9.67
CA ILE A 22 -0.23 -0.56 -9.98
C ILE A 22 -0.26 0.82 -9.32
N THR A 23 -1.09 1.71 -9.84
CA THR A 23 -1.45 2.97 -9.18
C THR A 23 -2.77 2.82 -8.44
N VAL A 24 -2.80 3.29 -7.19
CA VAL A 24 -3.95 3.26 -6.30
C VAL A 24 -4.46 4.68 -6.08
N ASN A 25 -5.76 4.87 -6.23
CA ASN A 25 -6.45 6.12 -5.89
C ASN A 25 -6.97 6.04 -4.45
N LEU A 26 -6.60 7.01 -3.63
CA LEU A 26 -7.17 7.17 -2.29
C LEU A 26 -8.64 7.60 -2.40
N PRO A 27 -9.52 7.11 -1.51
CA PRO A 27 -10.92 7.53 -1.47
C PRO A 27 -11.11 9.04 -1.32
N VAL A 28 -10.19 9.69 -0.59
CA VAL A 28 -10.17 11.14 -0.39
C VAL A 28 -8.75 11.65 -0.63
N ALA A 29 -8.62 12.70 -1.44
CA ALA A 29 -7.34 13.39 -1.61
C ALA A 29 -6.92 14.09 -0.32
N PHE A 30 -5.63 14.06 0.03
CA PHE A 30 -5.10 14.92 1.09
C PHE A 30 -5.15 16.38 0.62
N PRO A 31 -5.83 17.28 1.36
CA PRO A 31 -6.02 18.67 0.95
C PRO A 31 -4.74 19.43 0.62
N SER A 32 -3.64 19.13 1.31
CA SER A 32 -2.37 19.86 1.22
C SER A 32 -1.20 18.95 0.85
N SER A 33 -0.97 17.85 1.58
CA SER A 33 0.16 16.96 1.31
C SER A 33 -0.05 15.51 1.77
N PHE A 34 0.43 14.58 0.95
CA PHE A 34 0.58 13.18 1.33
C PHE A 34 1.96 12.96 1.94
N LEU A 35 2.00 12.77 3.27
CA LEU A 35 3.24 12.85 4.07
C LEU A 35 3.92 11.49 4.25
N SER A 36 3.17 10.41 4.39
CA SER A 36 3.73 9.09 4.68
C SER A 36 2.84 7.98 4.14
N LEU A 37 3.48 6.97 3.55
CA LEU A 37 2.85 5.74 3.09
C LEU A 37 3.61 4.56 3.69
N SER A 38 2.89 3.68 4.38
CA SER A 38 3.39 2.38 4.81
C SER A 38 2.61 1.29 4.08
N VAL A 39 3.32 0.32 3.51
CA VAL A 39 2.72 -0.85 2.85
C VAL A 39 3.23 -2.13 3.50
N THR A 40 2.36 -3.12 3.61
CA THR A 40 2.69 -4.43 4.15
C THR A 40 2.21 -5.51 3.18
N PRO A 41 3.12 -6.32 2.60
CA PRO A 41 2.74 -7.36 1.65
C PRO A 41 1.81 -8.39 2.28
N ARG A 42 0.88 -8.90 1.51
CA ARG A 42 -0.05 -9.96 1.91
C ARG A 42 -0.24 -10.95 0.77
N VAL A 43 -0.17 -12.23 1.14
CA VAL A 43 -0.37 -13.41 0.29
C VAL A 43 -1.23 -14.44 1.05
N PRO A 44 -1.86 -15.41 0.36
CA PRO A 44 -2.52 -16.52 1.03
C PRO A 44 -1.50 -17.46 1.68
N GLY A 45 -1.86 -18.02 2.84
CA GLY A 45 -1.04 -19.02 3.52
C GLY A 45 0.15 -18.44 4.30
N ALA A 46 1.01 -19.34 4.74
CA ALA A 46 2.25 -19.00 5.45
C ALA A 46 3.39 -18.84 4.44
N VAL A 47 4.16 -17.76 4.58
CA VAL A 47 5.45 -17.61 3.92
C VAL A 47 6.47 -18.36 4.77
N SER A 48 7.10 -19.40 4.23
CA SER A 48 7.91 -20.34 5.02
C SER A 48 9.16 -20.82 4.28
N GLY A 49 10.11 -21.40 5.02
CA GLY A 49 11.36 -21.89 4.45
C GLY A 49 12.16 -20.75 3.81
N THR A 50 12.39 -20.84 2.50
CA THR A 50 13.12 -19.83 1.71
C THR A 50 12.20 -18.87 0.97
N ASP A 51 10.89 -18.96 1.18
CA ASP A 51 9.93 -18.08 0.53
C ASP A 51 10.03 -16.66 1.10
N VAL A 52 9.96 -15.67 0.23
CA VAL A 52 10.03 -14.25 0.53
C VAL A 52 8.98 -13.53 -0.30
N VAL A 53 8.24 -12.64 0.35
CA VAL A 53 7.39 -11.65 -0.31
C VAL A 53 7.77 -10.27 0.19
N SER A 54 7.87 -9.31 -0.72
CA SER A 54 8.13 -7.92 -0.41
C SER A 54 7.16 -7.02 -1.15
N ALA A 55 6.99 -5.81 -0.64
CA ALA A 55 6.23 -4.76 -1.31
C ALA A 55 6.98 -3.44 -1.24
N PHE A 56 6.77 -2.60 -2.24
CA PHE A 56 7.29 -1.24 -2.28
C PHE A 56 6.16 -0.28 -2.61
N GLY A 57 6.01 0.77 -1.80
CA GLY A 57 5.04 1.83 -1.99
C GLY A 57 5.74 3.15 -2.31
N GLN A 58 5.15 3.94 -3.22
CA GLN A 58 5.66 5.25 -3.62
C GLN A 58 4.51 6.25 -3.67
N ILE A 59 4.61 7.32 -2.87
CA ILE A 59 3.69 8.47 -2.99
C ILE A 59 3.90 9.14 -4.36
N GLN A 60 2.82 9.32 -5.11
CA GLN A 60 2.86 9.92 -6.45
C GLN A 60 2.24 11.32 -6.46
N THR A 61 1.08 11.48 -5.82
CA THR A 61 0.36 12.75 -5.70
C THR A 61 -0.33 12.83 -4.34
N ASN A 62 -1.10 13.89 -4.08
CA ASN A 62 -1.92 13.99 -2.87
C ASN A 62 -3.10 13.01 -2.80
N SER A 63 -3.44 12.35 -3.91
CA SER A 63 -4.56 11.40 -3.99
C SER A 63 -4.15 10.03 -4.49
N THR A 64 -2.88 9.83 -4.87
CA THR A 64 -2.43 8.58 -5.47
C THR A 64 -1.08 8.13 -4.93
N PHE A 65 -0.92 6.82 -4.87
CA PHE A 65 0.36 6.17 -4.69
C PHE A 65 0.50 5.00 -5.64
N GLY A 66 1.74 4.66 -6.01
CA GLY A 66 2.05 3.42 -6.69
C GLY A 66 2.47 2.36 -5.69
N VAL A 67 2.15 1.10 -5.99
CA VAL A 67 2.56 -0.04 -5.18
C VAL A 67 2.93 -1.21 -6.07
N GLY A 68 4.04 -1.87 -5.74
CA GLY A 68 4.43 -3.13 -6.33
C GLY A 68 4.61 -4.22 -5.27
N VAL A 69 4.37 -5.47 -5.68
CA VAL A 69 4.59 -6.68 -4.88
C VAL A 69 5.45 -7.65 -5.68
N SER A 70 6.41 -8.27 -5.01
CA SER A 70 7.26 -9.32 -5.60
C SER A 70 7.42 -10.48 -4.63
N ALA A 71 7.23 -11.68 -5.13
CA ALA A 71 7.52 -12.93 -4.43
C ALA A 71 8.54 -13.77 -5.20
N ASN A 72 9.33 -14.58 -4.48
CA ASN A 72 10.20 -15.61 -5.08
C ASN A 72 9.50 -16.97 -5.23
N PHE A 73 8.19 -17.00 -5.06
CA PHE A 73 7.31 -18.16 -5.21
C PHE A 73 6.04 -17.71 -5.94
N THR A 74 5.15 -18.64 -6.30
CA THR A 74 3.90 -18.31 -7.00
C THR A 74 2.72 -18.29 -6.03
N PRO A 75 2.29 -17.09 -5.56
CA PRO A 75 1.09 -16.99 -4.74
C PRO A 75 -0.18 -17.11 -5.60
N GLY A 76 -1.28 -17.57 -4.98
CA GLY A 76 -2.60 -17.56 -5.65
C GLY A 76 -3.19 -16.16 -5.83
N TRP A 77 -2.79 -15.21 -4.97
CA TRP A 77 -3.06 -13.78 -5.09
C TRP A 77 -2.03 -13.01 -4.24
N SER A 78 -1.80 -11.75 -4.53
CA SER A 78 -0.91 -10.94 -3.71
C SER A 78 -1.29 -9.47 -3.75
N GLY A 79 -1.21 -8.82 -2.60
CA GLY A 79 -1.56 -7.42 -2.47
C GLY A 79 -0.84 -6.79 -1.29
N VAL A 80 -1.30 -5.60 -0.89
CA VAL A 80 -0.79 -4.95 0.31
C VAL A 80 -1.93 -4.45 1.20
N TYR A 81 -1.70 -4.49 2.50
CA TYR A 81 -2.34 -3.52 3.40
C TYR A 81 -1.54 -2.22 3.35
N PHE A 82 -2.22 -1.08 3.37
CA PHE A 82 -1.58 0.22 3.41
C PHE A 82 -2.11 1.09 4.55
N GLU A 83 -1.24 1.96 5.07
CA GLU A 83 -1.60 3.14 5.85
C GLU A 83 -1.03 4.38 5.15
N ALA A 84 -1.88 5.37 4.94
CA ALA A 84 -1.59 6.63 4.29
C ALA A 84 -1.88 7.78 5.26
N ILE A 85 -0.91 8.66 5.47
CA ILE A 85 -1.03 9.82 6.38
C ILE A 85 -0.73 11.10 5.61
N GLY A 86 -1.58 12.11 5.79
CA GLY A 86 -1.42 13.41 5.17
C GLY A 86 -2.28 14.48 5.83
N VAL A 87 -2.25 15.69 5.27
CA VAL A 87 -2.98 16.89 5.72
C VAL A 87 -3.61 17.61 4.55
#